data_AF-A0A064CFF7-F1
#
_entry.id   AF-A0A064CFF7-F1
#
_cell.length_a   1.000
_cell.length_b   1.000
_cell.length_c   1.000
_cell.angle_alpha   90.00
_cell.angle_beta   90.00
_cell.angle_gamma   90.00
#
_symmetry.space_group_name_H-M   'P 1'
#
loop_
_entity.id
_entity.type
_entity.pdbx_description
1 polymer ?
#
loop_
_entity_poly.entity_id
_entity_poly.type
_entity_poly.pdbx_seq_one_letter_code
_entity_poly.pdbx_strand_id
1 'polypeptide(L)'
;MPSDQREPSPEPVAEPEPPPLPAALLDPWPVIVVGATLWALVTIVAFTVAACESWRPVALAGLGTGVVGTSVFLWQRTAARRGARGAQTGLEPRGQ
;
A
#
# COMPACT_ATOMS: atom_id res chain seq x y z
N MET A 1 50.03 -33.00 0.91
CA MET A 1 49.01 -32.08 1.43
C MET A 1 49.53 -30.65 1.29
N PRO A 2 49.22 -29.93 0.20
CA PRO A 2 49.46 -28.50 0.09
C PRO A 2 48.34 -27.71 0.80
N SER A 3 48.77 -26.62 1.40
CA SER A 3 48.11 -25.78 2.38
C SER A 3 46.77 -25.18 1.96
N ASP A 4 45.81 -25.27 2.88
CA ASP A 4 44.60 -24.50 3.00
C ASP A 4 44.98 -23.00 3.19
N GLN A 5 45.28 -22.29 2.10
CA GLN A 5 45.34 -20.83 2.09
C GLN A 5 43.99 -20.30 1.61
N ARG A 6 42.99 -20.39 2.50
CA ARG A 6 41.80 -19.54 2.39
C ARG A 6 42.24 -18.12 2.67
N GLU A 7 42.46 -17.34 1.61
CA GLU A 7 42.56 -15.89 1.72
C GLU A 7 41.36 -15.37 2.51
N PRO A 8 41.54 -14.43 3.45
CA PRO A 8 40.42 -13.83 4.18
C PRO A 8 39.43 -13.29 3.16
N SER A 9 38.20 -13.80 3.15
CA SER A 9 37.13 -13.20 2.36
C SER A 9 37.03 -11.74 2.74
N PRO A 10 36.97 -10.81 1.77
CA PRO A 10 36.85 -9.39 2.08
C PRO A 10 35.67 -9.18 3.02
N GLU A 11 35.95 -8.60 4.19
CA GLU A 11 34.93 -8.23 5.19
C GLU A 11 33.85 -7.39 4.47
N PRO A 12 32.56 -7.72 4.64
CA PRO A 12 31.49 -6.95 4.02
C PRO A 12 31.58 -5.50 4.50
N VAL A 13 31.94 -4.59 3.60
CA VAL A 13 31.92 -3.15 3.87
C VAL A 13 30.45 -2.80 4.14
N ALA A 14 30.15 -2.38 5.38
CA ALA A 14 28.82 -2.00 5.79
C ALA A 14 28.26 -0.95 4.84
N GLU A 15 27.24 -1.33 4.07
CA GLU A 15 26.60 -0.45 3.10
C GLU A 15 25.88 0.68 3.87
N PRO A 16 25.99 1.95 3.43
CA PRO A 16 25.38 3.07 4.15
C PRO A 16 23.87 2.85 4.25
N GLU A 17 23.34 2.78 5.47
CA GLU A 17 21.91 2.62 5.67
C GLU A 17 21.19 3.91 5.20
N PRO A 18 20.25 3.83 4.25
CA PRO A 18 19.52 5.01 3.79
C PRO A 18 18.70 5.60 4.95
N PRO A 19 18.63 6.94 5.06
CA PRO A 19 17.89 7.59 6.13
C PRO A 19 16.41 7.16 6.10
N PRO A 20 15.80 6.93 7.27
CA PRO A 20 14.43 6.42 7.35
C PRO A 20 13.47 7.41 6.71
N LEU A 21 12.82 6.99 5.61
CA LEU A 21 11.76 7.77 4.96
C LEU A 21 10.59 7.94 5.93
N PRO A 22 9.97 9.14 5.98
CA PRO A 22 8.85 9.39 6.88
C PRO A 22 7.70 8.43 6.57
N ALA A 23 7.18 7.77 7.61
CA ALA A 23 6.18 6.71 7.50
C ALA A 23 4.93 7.12 6.71
N ALA A 24 4.58 8.41 6.70
CA ALA A 24 3.46 8.94 5.93
C ALA A 24 3.63 8.84 4.40
N LEU A 25 4.87 8.80 3.90
CA LEU A 25 5.16 8.56 2.48
C LEU A 25 5.08 7.06 2.11
N LEU A 26 5.19 6.19 3.12
CA LEU A 26 5.19 4.74 2.95
C LEU A 26 3.79 4.12 3.17
N ASP A 27 2.91 4.80 3.89
CA ASP A 27 1.51 4.37 4.04
C ASP A 27 0.68 4.85 2.84
N PRO A 28 0.07 3.96 2.05
CA PRO A 28 -0.81 4.36 0.94
C PRO A 28 -2.13 5.00 1.41
N TRP A 29 -2.49 4.90 2.70
CA TRP A 29 -3.77 5.39 3.23
C TRP A 29 -4.05 6.89 2.99
N PRO A 30 -3.11 7.82 3.23
CA PRO A 30 -3.36 9.25 3.03
C PRO A 30 -3.72 9.59 1.60
N VAL A 31 -3.06 8.97 0.61
CA VAL A 31 -3.32 9.22 -0.82
C VAL A 31 -4.73 8.78 -1.20
N ILE A 32 -5.18 7.61 -0.72
CA ILE A 32 -6.53 7.10 -0.97
C ILE A 32 -7.58 8.04 -0.37
N VAL A 33 -7.38 8.48 0.88
CA VAL A 33 -8.31 9.41 1.55
C VAL A 33 -8.39 10.74 0.82
N VAL A 34 -7.24 11.32 0.43
CA VAL A 34 -7.21 12.58 -0.31
C VAL A 34 -7.93 12.46 -1.64
N GLY A 35 -7.64 11.41 -2.41
CA GLY A 35 -8.29 11.18 -3.71
C GLY A 35 -9.80 10.96 -3.59
N ALA A 36 -10.24 10.15 -2.64
CA ALA A 36 -11.66 9.89 -2.40
C ALA A 36 -12.41 11.17 -1.96
N THR A 37 -11.80 11.94 -1.05
CA THR A 37 -12.38 13.21 -0.56
C THR A 37 -12.48 14.24 -1.68
N LEU A 38 -11.45 14.35 -2.53
CA LEU A 38 -11.46 15.25 -3.67
C LEU A 38 -12.59 14.91 -4.64
N TRP A 39 -12.77 13.64 -5.00
CA TRP A 39 -13.85 13.23 -5.90
C TRP A 39 -15.25 13.41 -5.30
N ALA A 40 -15.39 13.18 -3.99
CA ALA A 40 -16.63 13.49 -3.28
C ALA A 40 -16.95 14.99 -3.34
N LEU A 41 -15.95 15.85 -3.12
CA LEU A 41 -16.12 17.31 -3.19
C LEU A 41 -16.49 17.77 -4.61
N VAL A 42 -15.81 17.26 -5.64
CA VAL A 42 -16.14 17.55 -7.05
C VAL A 42 -17.57 17.13 -7.38
N THR A 43 -18.01 15.98 -6.85
CA THR A 43 -19.42 15.53 -7.00
C THR A 43 -20.37 16.51 -6.33
N ILE A 44 -20.11 16.90 -5.08
CA ILE A 44 -20.97 17.89 -4.38
C ILE A 44 -21.06 19.19 -5.18
N VAL A 45 -19.94 19.71 -5.69
CA VAL A 45 -19.93 20.94 -6.51
C VAL A 45 -20.74 20.76 -7.80
N ALA A 46 -20.59 19.65 -8.51
CA ALA A 46 -21.31 19.40 -9.77
C ALA A 46 -22.84 19.29 -9.61
N PHE A 47 -23.33 18.95 -8.41
CA PHE A 47 -24.76 18.88 -8.11
C PHE A 47 -25.32 20.13 -7.43
N THR A 48 -24.48 20.96 -6.80
CA THR A 48 -24.92 22.19 -6.11
C THR A 48 -24.73 23.46 -6.94
N VAL A 49 -23.80 23.45 -7.90
CA VAL A 49 -23.48 24.60 -8.74
C VAL A 49 -23.99 24.36 -10.17
N ALA A 50 -25.00 25.13 -10.59
CA ALA A 50 -25.62 24.99 -11.92
C ALA A 50 -24.61 25.13 -13.08
N ALA A 51 -23.61 26.01 -12.93
CA ALA A 51 -22.54 26.19 -13.91
C ALA A 51 -21.66 24.92 -14.10
N CYS A 52 -21.71 23.98 -13.17
CA CYS A 52 -20.93 22.74 -13.19
C CYS A 52 -21.76 21.51 -13.57
N GLU A 53 -22.99 21.68 -14.07
CA GLU A 53 -23.87 20.57 -14.44
C GLU A 53 -23.26 19.63 -15.49
N SER A 54 -22.53 20.18 -16.47
CA SER A 54 -21.85 19.38 -17.51
C SER A 54 -20.74 18.47 -16.96
N TRP A 55 -20.25 18.74 -15.74
CA TRP A 55 -19.20 17.95 -15.10
C TRP A 55 -19.74 16.75 -14.33
N ARG A 56 -21.06 16.61 -14.15
CA ARG A 56 -21.67 15.51 -13.37
C ARG A 56 -21.25 14.11 -13.84
N PRO A 57 -21.19 13.79 -15.15
CA PRO A 57 -20.73 12.46 -15.59
C PRO A 57 -19.28 12.20 -15.18
N VAL A 58 -18.41 13.20 -15.29
CA VAL A 58 -17.00 13.10 -14.90
C VAL A 58 -16.86 12.96 -13.38
N ALA A 59 -17.62 13.76 -12.62
CA ALA A 59 -17.64 13.70 -11.17
C ALA A 59 -18.08 12.32 -10.67
N LEU A 60 -19.14 11.76 -11.25
CA LEU A 60 -19.62 10.41 -10.93
C LEU A 60 -18.63 9.33 -11.36
N ALA A 61 -17.99 9.45 -12.53
CA ALA A 61 -16.98 8.50 -12.98
C ALA A 61 -15.77 8.46 -12.03
N GLY A 62 -15.31 9.62 -11.58
CA GLY A 62 -14.22 9.71 -10.62
C GLY A 62 -14.61 9.24 -9.21
N LEU A 63 -15.82 9.56 -8.73
CA LEU A 63 -16.35 9.02 -7.48
C LEU A 63 -16.46 7.49 -7.54
N GLY A 64 -16.99 6.95 -8.63
CA GLY A 64 -17.08 5.51 -8.89
C GLY A 64 -15.70 4.86 -8.89
N THR A 65 -14.74 5.47 -9.57
CA THR A 65 -13.34 5.02 -9.59
C THR A 65 -12.73 5.02 -8.19
N GLY A 66 -12.96 6.07 -7.39
CA GLY A 66 -12.52 6.16 -6.00
C GLY A 66 -13.09 5.05 -5.12
N VAL A 67 -14.40 4.78 -5.25
CA VAL A 67 -15.08 3.69 -4.53
C VAL A 67 -14.51 2.33 -4.92
N VAL A 68 -14.34 2.07 -6.23
CA VAL A 68 -13.78 0.80 -6.73
C VAL A 68 -12.34 0.62 -6.26
N GLY A 69 -11.47 1.62 -6.45
CA GLY A 69 -10.07 1.55 -6.04
C GLY A 69 -9.91 1.33 -4.53
N THR A 70 -10.68 2.06 -3.72
CA THR A 70 -10.68 1.88 -2.25
C THR A 70 -11.16 0.49 -1.86
N SER A 71 -12.21 -0.02 -2.51
CA SER A 71 -12.75 -1.36 -2.22
C SER A 71 -11.74 -2.46 -2.52
N VAL A 72 -11.06 -2.38 -3.68
CA VAL A 72 -10.00 -3.31 -4.06
C VAL A 72 -8.84 -3.25 -3.06
N PHE A 73 -8.40 -2.05 -2.68
CA PHE A 73 -7.34 -1.88 -1.68
C PHE A 73 -7.72 -2.50 -0.32
N LEU A 74 -8.94 -2.27 0.16
CA LEU A 74 -9.41 -2.86 1.41
C LEU A 74 -9.50 -4.38 1.37
N TRP A 75 -9.90 -4.94 0.22
CA TRP A 75 -9.89 -6.37 0.01
C TRP A 75 -8.46 -6.91 0.04
N GLN A 76 -7.53 -6.29 -0.69
CA GLN A 76 -6.10 -6.65 -0.66
C GLN A 76 -5.53 -6.60 0.76
N ARG A 77 -5.81 -5.51 1.52
CA ARG A 77 -5.37 -5.35 2.91
C ARG A 77 -5.92 -6.44 3.82
N THR A 78 -7.19 -6.79 3.65
CA THR A 78 -7.85 -7.85 4.42
C THR A 78 -7.29 -9.22 4.05
N ALA A 79 -7.05 -9.49 2.77
CA ALA A 79 -6.43 -10.71 2.27
C ALA A 79 -4.99 -10.87 2.78
N ALA A 80 -4.18 -9.80 2.78
CA ALA A 80 -2.83 -9.80 3.34
C ALA A 80 -2.84 -10.13 4.84
N ARG A 81 -3.76 -9.52 5.61
CA ARG A 81 -3.93 -9.84 7.05
C ARG A 81 -4.39 -11.28 7.29
N ARG A 82 -5.22 -11.84 6.40
CA ARG A 82 -5.67 -13.24 6.48
C ARG A 82 -4.57 -14.21 6.07
N GLY A 83 -3.79 -13.91 5.03
CA GLY A 83 -2.64 -14.70 4.58
C GLY A 83 -1.52 -14.76 5.61
N ALA A 84 -1.27 -13.64 6.32
CA ALA A 84 -0.34 -13.62 7.46
C ALA A 84 -0.75 -14.60 8.58
N ARG A 85 -2.05 -14.84 8.78
CA ARG A 85 -2.57 -15.82 9.74
C ARG A 85 -2.55 -17.26 9.19
N GLY A 86 -2.73 -17.43 7.87
CA GLY A 86 -2.66 -18.73 7.20
C GLY A 86 -1.26 -19.34 7.14
N ALA A 87 -0.20 -18.52 7.19
CA ALA A 87 1.18 -19.01 7.28
C ALA A 87 1.55 -19.55 8.69
N GLN A 88 0.75 -19.25 9.71
CA GLN A 88 1.01 -19.65 11.10
C GLN A 88 0.30 -20.95 11.51
N THR A 89 -0.58 -21.53 10.67
CA THR A 89 -1.26 -22.81 10.94
C THR A 89 -0.40 -24.04 10.64
N GLY A 90 0.88 -23.87 10.27
CA GLY A 90 1.83 -24.97 10.02
C GLY A 90 2.84 -25.21 11.14
N LEU A 91 2.83 -24.41 12.21
CA LEU A 91 3.68 -24.62 13.39
C LEU A 91 2.88 -25.28 14.51
N GLU A 92 2.45 -26.52 14.30
CA GLU A 92 2.23 -27.41 15.44
C GLU A 92 3.59 -27.63 16.11
N PRO A 93 3.76 -27.33 17.40
CA PRO A 93 4.93 -27.79 18.13
C PRO A 93 4.91 -29.31 18.04
N ARG A 94 5.81 -29.89 17.24
CA ARG A 94 6.09 -31.31 17.30
C ARG A 94 6.62 -31.59 18.70
N GLY A 95 5.74 -32.03 19.57
CA GLY A 95 6.03 -32.27 20.96
C GLY A 95 5.04 -33.27 21.56
N GLN A 96 5.51 -34.51 21.61
CA GLN A 96 5.13 -35.58 22.54
C GLN A 96 3.90 -36.42 22.18
#